data_AF-A0A3M0K766-F1
#
_entry.id   AF-A0A3M0K766-F1
#
_cell.length_a   1.000
_cell.length_b   1.000
_cell.length_c   1.000
_cell.angle_alpha   90.00
_cell.angle_beta   90.00
_cell.angle_gamma   90.00
#
_symmetry.space_group_name_H-M   'P 1'
#
loop_
_entity.id
_entity.type
_entity.pdbx_description
1 polymer ?
#
loop_
_entity_poly.entity_id
_entity_poly.type
_entity_poly.pdbx_seq_one_letter_code
_entity_poly.pdbx_strand_id
1 'polypeptide(L)'
;MVHVGALPGTPRNSLPLTQIIDQACREAEAYKDAGVDGLMVENMHDVPYTVCPGPEVTAAMAMLAAAVRHSCPRVPLGVQVLCAANQQAIAIALAAGLDFIRAEGFVFSHVADEGIINACAGDLLRYRKYIGADNIQIFADIKKKHRSEIMAHNIPLRDEASSPMSHSLDEVKNAVKIPVLVGSGVTLENVRNYLDADALIIGSYFKKEGYWANAVDPDRVKKFMEHISKLRE
;
A
#
# COMPACT_ATOMS: atom_id res chain seq x y z
N MET A 1 -6.45 -3.41 2.90
CA MET A 1 -6.10 -2.11 2.30
C MET A 1 -7.39 -1.43 1.86
N VAL A 2 -7.56 -0.13 2.12
CA VAL A 2 -8.71 0.64 1.67
C VAL A 2 -8.39 1.23 0.30
N HIS A 3 -8.95 0.65 -0.76
CA HIS A 3 -8.78 1.17 -2.12
C HIS A 3 -9.85 2.23 -2.37
N VAL A 4 -9.44 3.49 -2.49
CA VAL A 4 -10.38 4.60 -2.67
C VAL A 4 -10.80 4.71 -4.13
N GLY A 5 -12.02 5.19 -4.38
CA GLY A 5 -12.49 5.47 -5.74
C GLY A 5 -11.61 6.49 -6.46
N ALA A 6 -11.71 6.52 -7.79
CA ALA A 6 -10.97 7.46 -8.62
C ALA A 6 -11.22 8.91 -8.17
N LEU A 7 -10.16 9.64 -7.85
CA LEU A 7 -10.19 10.97 -7.27
C LEU A 7 -10.48 12.07 -8.30
N PRO A 8 -10.99 13.24 -7.89
CA PRO A 8 -11.09 14.40 -8.77
C PRO A 8 -9.76 14.70 -9.47
N GLY A 9 -9.80 14.86 -10.80
CA GLY A 9 -8.62 15.02 -11.65
C GLY A 9 -8.23 13.76 -12.42
N THR A 10 -8.62 12.58 -11.92
CA THR A 10 -8.38 11.30 -12.60
C THR A 10 -9.39 11.06 -13.73
N PRO A 11 -8.98 10.52 -14.90
CA PRO A 11 -9.89 10.20 -16.01
C PRO A 11 -11.09 9.31 -15.66
N ARG A 12 -10.96 8.40 -14.68
CA ARG A 12 -12.04 7.50 -14.25
C ARG A 12 -12.94 8.05 -13.14
N ASN A 13 -12.70 9.27 -12.68
CA ASN A 13 -13.56 9.84 -11.64
C ASN A 13 -15.00 10.01 -12.15
N SER A 14 -15.95 9.51 -11.38
CA SER A 14 -17.38 9.62 -11.64
C SER A 14 -18.17 10.07 -10.43
N LEU A 15 -17.52 10.25 -9.27
CA LEU A 15 -18.16 10.54 -8.00
C LEU A 15 -17.64 11.87 -7.42
N PRO A 16 -18.46 12.59 -6.67
CA PRO A 16 -17.98 13.72 -5.88
C PRO A 16 -17.07 13.20 -4.76
N LEU A 17 -16.05 13.99 -4.39
CA LEU A 17 -15.07 13.61 -3.37
C LEU A 17 -15.71 13.19 -2.04
N THR A 18 -16.81 13.85 -1.65
CA THR A 18 -17.55 13.52 -0.42
C THR A 18 -18.06 12.07 -0.42
N GLN A 19 -18.60 11.58 -1.55
CA GLN A 19 -19.06 10.20 -1.65
C GLN A 19 -17.91 9.20 -1.62
N ILE A 20 -16.74 9.55 -2.18
CA ILE A 20 -15.54 8.73 -2.13
C ILE A 20 -15.05 8.61 -0.67
N ILE A 21 -15.07 9.72 0.07
CA ILE A 21 -14.74 9.75 1.51
C ILE A 21 -15.69 8.85 2.30
N ASP A 22 -17.00 8.96 2.09
CA ASP A 22 -18.00 8.14 2.77
C ASP A 22 -17.84 6.64 2.47
N GLN A 23 -17.46 6.28 1.25
CA GLN A 23 -17.15 4.90 0.88
C GLN A 23 -15.88 4.40 1.58
N ALA A 24 -14.81 5.21 1.59
CA ALA A 24 -13.55 4.86 2.25
C ALA A 24 -13.73 4.68 3.76
N CYS A 25 -14.52 5.54 4.42
CA CYS A 25 -14.80 5.42 5.85
C CYS A 25 -15.58 4.14 6.18
N ARG A 26 -16.61 3.83 5.40
CA ARG A 26 -17.38 2.57 5.57
C ARG A 26 -16.52 1.33 5.37
N GLU A 27 -15.64 1.33 4.38
CA GLU A 27 -14.70 0.22 4.16
C GLU A 27 -13.68 0.10 5.30
N ALA A 28 -13.13 1.22 5.78
CA ALA A 28 -12.22 1.25 6.93
C ALA A 28 -12.88 0.72 8.21
N GLU A 29 -14.12 1.11 8.48
CA GLU A 29 -14.91 0.63 9.61
C GLU A 29 -15.16 -0.88 9.51
N ALA A 30 -15.52 -1.39 8.33
CA ALA A 30 -15.68 -2.83 8.13
C ALA A 30 -14.39 -3.62 8.42
N TYR A 31 -13.23 -3.10 8.02
CA TYR A 31 -11.95 -3.70 8.37
C TYR A 31 -11.67 -3.65 9.87
N LYS A 32 -11.88 -2.49 10.51
CA LYS A 32 -11.71 -2.30 11.96
C LYS A 32 -12.59 -3.28 12.74
N ASP A 33 -13.86 -3.39 12.37
CA ASP A 33 -14.83 -4.25 13.06
C ASP A 33 -14.52 -5.75 12.86
N ALA A 34 -13.84 -6.11 11.78
CA ALA A 34 -13.32 -7.46 11.55
C ALA A 34 -11.99 -7.73 12.31
N GLY A 35 -11.44 -6.74 13.02
CA GLY A 35 -10.29 -6.91 13.90
C GLY A 35 -8.92 -6.81 13.23
N VAL A 36 -8.80 -6.16 12.07
CA VAL A 36 -7.47 -5.95 11.46
C VAL A 36 -6.58 -5.06 12.35
N ASP A 37 -5.28 -5.34 12.37
CA ASP A 37 -4.33 -4.63 13.25
C ASP A 37 -3.91 -3.26 12.70
N GLY A 38 -4.17 -2.99 11.42
CA GLY A 38 -3.76 -1.76 10.75
C GLY A 38 -4.49 -1.55 9.43
N LEU A 39 -4.54 -0.30 9.01
CA LEU A 39 -5.18 0.15 7.79
C LEU A 39 -4.18 0.91 6.92
N MET A 40 -4.40 0.88 5.62
CA MET A 40 -3.67 1.70 4.67
C MET A 40 -4.63 2.15 3.58
N VAL A 41 -4.68 3.45 3.31
CA VAL A 41 -5.46 4.04 2.21
C VAL A 41 -4.60 4.15 0.95
N GLU A 42 -5.17 3.79 -0.20
CA GLU A 42 -4.48 3.80 -1.48
C GLU A 42 -5.45 4.20 -2.60
N ASN A 43 -5.03 5.10 -3.50
CA ASN A 43 -5.79 5.54 -4.67
C ASN A 43 -5.52 4.68 -5.91
N MET A 44 -5.64 3.35 -5.79
CA MET A 44 -5.42 2.39 -6.87
C MET A 44 -6.39 2.56 -8.06
N HIS A 45 -7.52 3.24 -7.86
CA HIS A 45 -8.47 3.51 -8.95
C HIS A 45 -8.11 4.75 -9.78
N ASP A 46 -7.03 5.46 -9.45
CA ASP A 46 -6.53 6.62 -10.20
C ASP A 46 -5.82 6.23 -11.51
N VAL A 47 -6.52 5.46 -12.35
CA VAL A 47 -5.99 4.96 -13.62
C VAL A 47 -6.41 5.82 -14.81
N PRO A 48 -5.56 5.97 -15.86
CA PRO A 48 -4.16 5.51 -15.91
C PRO A 48 -3.27 6.26 -14.91
N TYR A 49 -2.31 5.54 -14.35
CA TYR A 49 -1.43 6.05 -13.30
C TYR A 49 -0.39 7.04 -13.86
N THR A 50 0.14 7.91 -12.99
CA THR A 50 1.18 8.90 -13.31
C THR A 50 2.23 8.96 -12.20
N VAL A 51 3.48 9.21 -12.56
CA VAL A 51 4.59 9.42 -11.61
C VAL A 51 4.61 10.83 -10.99
N CYS A 52 3.85 11.76 -11.57
CA CYS A 52 3.79 13.17 -11.13
C CYS A 52 2.33 13.62 -10.98
N PRO A 53 1.60 13.15 -9.95
CA PRO A 53 0.24 13.62 -9.70
C PRO A 53 0.21 15.12 -9.39
N GLY A 54 -0.87 15.78 -9.80
CA GLY A 54 -1.11 17.17 -9.47
C GLY A 54 -1.49 17.38 -7.98
N PRO A 55 -1.53 18.65 -7.53
CA PRO A 55 -1.86 18.98 -6.15
C PRO A 55 -3.25 18.51 -5.73
N GLU A 56 -4.19 18.37 -6.67
CA GLU A 56 -5.55 17.88 -6.44
C GLU A 56 -5.58 16.48 -5.83
N VAL A 57 -4.69 15.58 -6.25
CA VAL A 57 -4.57 14.22 -5.69
C VAL A 57 -4.10 14.29 -4.24
N THR A 58 -3.11 15.13 -3.96
CA THR A 58 -2.56 15.29 -2.60
C THR A 58 -3.61 15.87 -1.65
N ALA A 59 -4.34 16.90 -2.10
CA ALA A 59 -5.39 17.54 -1.33
C ALA A 59 -6.57 16.58 -1.07
N ALA A 60 -7.02 15.84 -2.09
CA ALA A 60 -8.11 14.87 -1.96
C ALA A 60 -7.73 13.72 -1.01
N MET A 61 -6.52 13.17 -1.15
CA MET A 61 -6.03 12.11 -0.27
C MET A 61 -5.81 12.59 1.16
N ALA A 62 -5.40 13.84 1.39
CA ALA A 62 -5.29 14.40 2.73
C ALA A 62 -6.66 14.48 3.44
N MET A 63 -7.68 14.98 2.74
CA MET A 63 -9.06 15.03 3.25
C MET A 63 -9.60 13.63 3.55
N LEU A 64 -9.38 12.69 2.64
CA LEU A 64 -9.82 11.31 2.80
C LEU A 64 -9.11 10.62 3.97
N ALA A 65 -7.78 10.74 4.05
CA ALA A 65 -6.99 10.16 5.12
C ALA A 65 -7.41 10.71 6.50
N ALA A 66 -7.67 12.02 6.60
CA ALA A 66 -8.13 12.64 7.83
C ALA A 66 -9.51 12.11 8.26
N ALA A 67 -10.43 11.92 7.30
CA ALA A 67 -11.74 11.33 7.57
C ALA A 67 -11.63 9.88 8.05
N VAL A 68 -10.80 9.05 7.38
CA VAL A 68 -10.56 7.66 7.79
C VAL A 68 -9.90 7.59 9.18
N ARG A 69 -8.93 8.47 9.47
CA ARG A 69 -8.34 8.61 10.81
C ARG A 69 -9.41 8.93 11.85
N HIS A 70 -10.35 9.82 11.55
CA HIS A 70 -11.44 10.17 12.46
C HIS A 70 -12.36 8.96 12.75
N SER A 71 -12.75 8.19 11.73
CA SER A 71 -13.54 6.94 11.90
C SER A 71 -12.79 5.83 12.64
N CYS A 72 -11.45 5.81 12.54
CA CYS A 72 -10.58 4.77 13.10
C CYS A 72 -9.42 5.37 13.93
N PRO A 73 -9.69 6.06 15.06
CA PRO A 73 -8.70 6.89 15.75
C PRO A 73 -7.58 6.10 16.44
N ARG A 74 -7.80 4.81 16.72
CA ARG A 74 -6.84 3.96 17.45
C ARG A 74 -6.13 2.93 16.56
N VAL A 75 -6.58 2.76 15.33
CA VAL A 75 -6.01 1.77 14.41
C VAL A 75 -4.80 2.41 13.73
N PRO A 76 -3.61 1.79 13.74
CA PRO A 76 -2.48 2.22 12.93
C PRO A 76 -2.92 2.44 11.48
N LEU A 77 -2.68 3.63 10.95
CA LEU A 77 -3.14 4.04 9.64
C LEU A 77 -1.98 4.58 8.82
N GLY A 78 -1.84 4.09 7.60
CA GLY A 78 -0.90 4.63 6.64
C GLY A 78 -1.51 4.99 5.31
N VAL A 79 -0.68 5.50 4.41
CA VAL A 79 -1.07 5.91 3.06
C VAL A 79 -0.05 5.47 2.03
N GLN A 80 -0.56 5.14 0.85
CA GLN A 80 0.20 5.01 -0.39
C GLN A 80 -0.49 5.86 -1.45
N VAL A 81 0.29 6.62 -2.22
CA VAL A 81 -0.24 7.49 -3.27
C VAL A 81 0.39 7.11 -4.59
N LEU A 82 -0.43 6.59 -5.50
CA LEU A 82 -0.05 6.14 -6.85
C LEU A 82 1.26 5.32 -6.88
N CYS A 83 1.89 5.23 -8.05
CA CYS A 83 3.23 4.74 -8.20
C CYS A 83 4.25 5.81 -7.76
N ALA A 84 4.76 5.63 -6.53
CA ALA A 84 5.90 6.37 -5.99
C ALA A 84 5.72 7.88 -5.80
N ALA A 85 4.49 8.38 -5.61
CA ALA A 85 4.24 9.74 -5.10
C ALA A 85 4.54 9.83 -3.58
N ASN A 86 5.77 9.44 -3.21
CA ASN A 86 6.17 9.21 -1.82
C ASN A 86 6.28 10.51 -1.01
N GLN A 87 6.68 11.62 -1.64
CA GLN A 87 6.71 12.92 -0.96
C GLN A 87 5.30 13.39 -0.62
N GLN A 88 4.36 13.22 -1.55
CA GLN A 88 2.93 13.49 -1.33
C GLN A 88 2.41 12.62 -0.20
N ALA A 89 2.74 11.32 -0.18
CA ALA A 89 2.37 10.41 0.89
C ALA A 89 2.88 10.88 2.27
N ILE A 90 4.13 11.34 2.38
CA ILE A 90 4.68 11.91 3.63
C ILE A 90 3.91 13.16 4.06
N ALA A 91 3.60 14.06 3.13
CA ALA A 91 2.85 15.29 3.42
C ALA A 91 1.42 14.98 3.90
N ILE A 92 0.72 14.06 3.21
CA ILE A 92 -0.61 13.58 3.60
C ILE A 92 -0.56 12.93 4.98
N ALA A 93 0.42 12.05 5.22
CA ALA A 93 0.55 11.35 6.48
C ALA A 93 0.73 12.33 7.65
N LEU A 94 1.59 13.34 7.49
CA LEU A 94 1.76 14.39 8.50
C LEU A 94 0.47 15.20 8.70
N ALA A 95 -0.15 15.68 7.63
CA ALA A 95 -1.31 16.55 7.70
C ALA A 95 -2.57 15.87 8.28
N ALA A 96 -2.76 14.57 7.98
CA ALA A 96 -3.90 13.79 8.43
C ALA A 96 -3.67 13.03 9.75
N GLY A 97 -2.47 13.13 10.35
CA GLY A 97 -2.14 12.40 11.58
C GLY A 97 -2.05 10.88 11.38
N LEU A 98 -1.45 10.44 10.28
CA LEU A 98 -1.18 9.03 10.01
C LEU A 98 0.14 8.58 10.67
N ASP A 99 0.35 7.28 10.71
CA ASP A 99 1.50 6.67 11.41
C ASP A 99 2.63 6.29 10.44
N PHE A 100 2.30 5.98 9.18
CA PHE A 100 3.27 5.49 8.22
C PHE A 100 2.88 5.75 6.77
N ILE A 101 3.86 5.59 5.87
CA ILE A 101 3.64 5.47 4.44
C ILE A 101 4.17 4.13 3.94
N ARG A 102 3.60 3.64 2.83
CA ARG A 102 4.28 2.64 1.99
C ARG A 102 4.95 3.35 0.83
N ALA A 103 6.28 3.21 0.75
CA ALA A 103 7.09 3.89 -0.25
C ALA A 103 7.50 2.94 -1.38
N GLU A 104 7.18 3.34 -2.59
CA GLU A 104 7.54 2.63 -3.81
C GLU A 104 8.80 3.19 -4.45
N GLY A 105 9.68 2.37 -5.03
CA GLY A 105 10.92 2.86 -5.63
C GLY A 105 11.81 3.60 -4.63
N PHE A 106 11.91 3.13 -3.38
CA PHE A 106 12.67 3.84 -2.35
C PHE A 106 14.17 3.81 -2.64
N VAL A 107 14.75 2.61 -2.81
CA VAL A 107 16.19 2.41 -3.05
C VAL A 107 16.54 1.98 -4.48
N PHE A 108 15.57 1.43 -5.23
CA PHE A 108 15.79 0.94 -6.60
C PHE A 108 14.82 1.58 -7.59
N SER A 109 15.36 1.97 -8.75
CA SER A 109 14.57 2.39 -9.90
C SER A 109 13.98 1.17 -10.63
N HIS A 110 12.84 1.34 -11.30
CA HIS A 110 12.18 0.29 -12.08
C HIS A 110 11.27 0.86 -13.16
N VAL A 111 10.82 0.01 -14.08
CA VAL A 111 9.80 0.36 -15.09
C VAL A 111 8.48 -0.29 -14.70
N ALA A 112 7.40 0.46 -14.81
CA ALA A 112 6.02 0.02 -14.60
C ALA A 112 5.09 0.66 -15.64
N ASP A 113 3.78 0.50 -15.49
CA ASP A 113 2.75 1.00 -16.41
C ASP A 113 2.84 2.53 -16.63
N GLU A 114 3.39 3.26 -15.66
CA GLU A 114 3.58 4.72 -15.65
C GLU A 114 4.89 5.17 -16.30
N GLY A 115 5.77 4.23 -16.66
CA GLY A 115 7.12 4.49 -17.12
C GLY A 115 8.17 4.25 -16.03
N ILE A 116 9.22 5.07 -16.05
CA ILE A 116 10.39 4.90 -15.17
C ILE A 116 10.12 5.57 -13.82
N ILE A 117 10.25 4.79 -12.76
CA ILE A 117 10.22 5.26 -11.37
C ILE A 117 11.65 5.26 -10.86
N ASN A 118 12.12 6.42 -10.40
CA ASN A 118 13.48 6.59 -9.89
C ASN A 118 13.56 6.32 -8.38
N ALA A 119 14.69 5.77 -7.93
CA ALA A 119 15.01 5.67 -6.52
C ALA A 119 14.94 7.06 -5.83
N CYS A 120 14.20 7.17 -4.72
CA CYS A 120 13.91 8.47 -4.09
C CYS A 120 14.39 8.61 -2.64
N ALA A 121 15.12 7.64 -2.07
CA ALA A 121 15.44 7.61 -0.64
C ALA A 121 16.09 8.90 -0.12
N GLY A 122 17.06 9.45 -0.85
CA GLY A 122 17.75 10.67 -0.44
C GLY A 122 16.81 11.87 -0.33
N ASP A 123 16.02 12.12 -1.37
CA ASP A 123 15.13 13.28 -1.42
C ASP A 123 13.92 13.10 -0.49
N LEU A 124 13.41 11.88 -0.37
CA LEU A 124 12.29 11.57 0.53
C LEU A 124 12.68 11.78 2.00
N LEU A 125 13.86 11.30 2.42
CA LEU A 125 14.32 11.46 3.80
C LEU A 125 14.63 12.92 4.15
N ARG A 126 15.20 13.70 3.22
CA ARG A 126 15.38 15.14 3.40
C ARG A 126 14.04 15.87 3.50
N TYR A 127 13.10 15.54 2.62
CA TYR A 127 11.76 16.13 2.65
C TYR A 127 11.02 15.81 3.95
N ARG A 128 11.04 14.54 4.39
CA ARG A 128 10.49 14.10 5.69
C ARG A 128 11.07 14.91 6.84
N LYS A 129 12.38 15.13 6.85
CA LYS A 129 13.03 15.96 7.88
C LYS A 129 12.61 17.43 7.78
N TYR A 130 12.59 17.97 6.56
CA TYR A 130 12.28 19.37 6.28
C TYR A 130 10.89 19.78 6.77
N ILE A 131 9.88 18.93 6.57
CA ILE A 131 8.51 19.22 7.01
C ILE A 131 8.21 18.79 8.45
N GLY A 132 9.19 18.26 9.19
CA GLY A 132 9.01 17.80 10.57
C GLY A 132 8.25 16.48 10.73
N ALA A 133 8.26 15.62 9.71
CA ALA A 133 7.59 14.32 9.70
C ALA A 133 8.48 13.16 10.23
N ASP A 134 9.39 13.45 11.17
CA ASP A 134 10.29 12.45 11.78
C ASP A 134 9.54 11.31 12.49
N ASN A 135 8.27 11.52 12.85
CA ASN A 135 7.41 10.51 13.46
C ASN A 135 6.75 9.55 12.45
N ILE A 136 6.68 9.91 11.17
CA ILE A 136 6.02 9.09 10.14
C ILE A 136 6.96 7.96 9.71
N GLN A 137 6.55 6.70 9.91
CA GLN A 137 7.35 5.54 9.49
C GLN A 137 7.31 5.34 7.97
N ILE A 138 8.38 4.77 7.39
CA ILE A 138 8.46 4.46 5.96
C ILE A 138 8.61 2.95 5.81
N PHE A 139 7.59 2.28 5.28
CA PHE A 139 7.67 0.89 4.83
C PHE A 139 8.05 0.87 3.35
N ALA A 140 9.32 0.56 3.06
CA ALA A 140 9.85 0.59 1.70
C ALA A 140 9.67 -0.75 0.99
N ASP A 141 9.13 -0.71 -0.23
CA ASP A 141 9.07 -1.89 -1.09
C ASP A 141 10.48 -2.30 -1.54
N ILE A 142 10.85 -3.56 -1.28
CA ILE A 142 12.11 -4.17 -1.76
C ILE A 142 11.92 -4.73 -3.18
N LYS A 143 10.86 -5.51 -3.41
CA LYS A 143 10.41 -5.98 -4.74
C LYS A 143 8.88 -5.94 -4.81
N LYS A 144 8.30 -5.30 -5.85
CA LYS A 144 6.84 -5.24 -6.09
C LYS A 144 6.47 -6.24 -7.19
N LYS A 145 5.32 -6.90 -7.05
CA LYS A 145 4.76 -7.94 -7.94
C LYS A 145 4.58 -7.57 -9.42
N HIS A 146 4.80 -6.31 -9.81
CA HIS A 146 4.59 -5.78 -11.17
C HIS A 146 5.84 -5.05 -11.70
N ARG A 147 7.05 -5.43 -11.27
CA ARG A 147 8.29 -4.74 -11.67
C ARG A 147 9.23 -5.68 -12.44
N SER A 148 9.75 -5.20 -13.56
CA SER A 148 11.04 -5.62 -14.10
C SER A 148 12.14 -4.71 -13.54
N GLU A 149 13.21 -5.32 -13.03
CA GLU A 149 14.40 -4.57 -12.63
C GLU A 149 15.13 -4.13 -13.90
N ILE A 150 15.56 -2.87 -14.01
CA ILE A 150 16.54 -2.49 -15.03
C ILE A 150 17.88 -3.06 -14.57
N MET A 151 18.08 -4.36 -14.77
CA MET A 151 19.40 -4.95 -14.73
C MET A 151 19.99 -4.82 -16.14
N ALA A 152 21.16 -4.20 -16.23
CA ALA A 152 22.02 -4.30 -17.40
C ALA A 152 22.59 -5.73 -17.51
N HIS A 153 21.73 -6.71 -17.78
CA HIS A 153 22.12 -8.08 -18.09
C HIS A 153 21.30 -8.53 -19.29
N ASN A 154 21.99 -8.96 -20.34
CA ASN A 154 21.42 -9.56 -21.54
C ASN A 154 20.75 -10.91 -21.18
N ILE A 155 19.58 -10.86 -20.54
CA ILE A 155 18.71 -12.02 -20.33
C ILE A 155 17.51 -11.83 -21.26
N PRO A 156 17.18 -12.82 -22.12
CA PRO A 156 16.08 -12.69 -23.05
C PRO A 156 14.75 -12.50 -22.29
N LEU A 157 13.94 -11.54 -22.74
CA LEU A 157 12.62 -11.11 -22.24
C LEU A 157 11.59 -12.22 -21.94
N ARG A 158 11.87 -13.49 -22.30
CA ARG A 158 10.97 -14.62 -22.08
C ARG A 158 11.05 -15.22 -20.67
N ASP A 159 12.12 -14.96 -19.90
CA ASP A 159 12.31 -15.57 -18.58
C ASP A 159 11.82 -14.71 -17.40
N GLU A 160 11.56 -13.41 -17.59
CA GLU A 160 11.04 -12.53 -16.51
C GLU A 160 9.54 -12.70 -16.26
N ALA A 161 8.77 -13.18 -17.25
CA ALA A 161 7.32 -13.32 -17.14
C ALA A 161 6.86 -14.55 -16.32
N SER A 162 7.79 -15.45 -15.95
CA SER A 162 7.44 -16.77 -15.39
C SER A 162 8.32 -17.25 -14.23
N SER A 163 9.39 -16.53 -13.87
CA SER A 163 10.24 -16.94 -12.75
C SER A 163 10.15 -15.94 -11.60
N PRO A 164 9.36 -16.22 -10.54
CA PRO A 164 9.56 -15.54 -9.28
C PRO A 164 10.93 -15.99 -8.76
N MET A 165 11.97 -15.19 -9.01
CA MET A 165 13.18 -15.23 -8.17
C MET A 165 12.76 -14.74 -6.78
N SER A 166 12.11 -15.65 -6.07
CA SER A 166 11.69 -15.53 -4.70
C SER A 166 12.94 -15.69 -3.84
N HIS A 167 13.50 -14.57 -3.40
CA HIS A 167 14.20 -14.63 -2.13
C HIS A 167 13.17 -15.09 -1.11
N SER A 168 13.44 -16.22 -0.44
CA SER A 168 12.57 -16.68 0.65
C SER A 168 12.46 -15.55 1.68
N LEU A 169 11.32 -15.46 2.36
CA LEU A 169 11.15 -14.58 3.52
C LEU A 169 12.34 -14.71 4.49
N ASP A 170 12.85 -15.94 4.64
CA ASP A 170 14.03 -16.27 5.45
C ASP A 170 15.29 -15.52 5.02
N GLU A 171 15.55 -15.40 3.71
CA GLU A 171 16.73 -14.70 3.21
C GLU A 171 16.68 -13.21 3.58
N VAL A 172 15.51 -12.59 3.41
CA VAL A 172 15.31 -11.19 3.76
C VAL A 172 15.42 -10.99 5.27
N LYS A 173 14.75 -11.82 6.08
CA LYS A 173 14.80 -11.77 7.55
C LYS A 173 16.22 -11.97 8.09
N ASN A 174 17.02 -12.83 7.46
CA ASN A 174 18.42 -13.04 7.84
C ASN A 174 19.34 -11.89 7.40
N ALA A 175 18.98 -11.17 6.34
CA ALA A 175 19.77 -10.06 5.82
C ALA A 175 19.56 -8.74 6.57
N VAL A 176 18.42 -8.55 7.25
CA VAL A 176 18.07 -7.28 7.89
C VAL A 176 17.68 -7.42 9.36
N LYS A 177 17.87 -6.34 10.13
CA LYS A 177 17.46 -6.25 11.54
C LYS A 177 16.19 -5.41 11.76
N ILE A 178 15.57 -4.96 10.68
CA ILE A 178 14.35 -4.16 10.68
C ILE A 178 13.14 -5.05 10.40
N PRO A 179 11.91 -4.63 10.76
CA PRO A 179 10.71 -5.38 10.45
C PRO A 179 10.57 -5.67 8.95
N VAL A 180 10.20 -6.90 8.60
CA VAL A 180 9.96 -7.38 7.24
C VAL A 180 8.48 -7.73 7.11
N LEU A 181 7.82 -7.11 6.12
CA LEU A 181 6.40 -7.29 5.86
C LEU A 181 6.20 -8.03 4.53
N VAL A 182 5.19 -8.91 4.48
CA VAL A 182 4.79 -9.60 3.25
C VAL A 182 3.49 -8.97 2.74
N GLY A 183 3.52 -8.41 1.53
CA GLY A 183 2.39 -7.65 0.99
C GLY A 183 1.78 -8.16 -0.32
N SER A 184 2.23 -9.29 -0.87
CA SER A 184 1.73 -9.81 -2.13
C SER A 184 1.34 -11.28 -2.01
N GLY A 185 0.16 -11.62 -2.54
CA GLY A 185 -0.27 -13.00 -2.74
C GLY A 185 -0.69 -13.76 -1.47
N VAL A 186 -0.78 -13.11 -0.32
CA VAL A 186 -1.23 -13.75 0.91
C VAL A 186 -2.72 -14.08 0.83
N THR A 187 -3.05 -15.34 1.08
CA THR A 187 -4.39 -15.90 1.14
C THR A 187 -4.54 -16.77 2.38
N LEU A 188 -5.76 -17.19 2.70
CA LEU A 188 -6.00 -18.09 3.83
C LEU A 188 -5.26 -19.43 3.68
N GLU A 189 -5.08 -19.89 2.45
CA GLU A 189 -4.46 -21.18 2.13
C GLU A 189 -2.94 -21.16 2.32
N ASN A 190 -2.29 -20.01 2.14
CA ASN A 190 -0.83 -19.90 2.19
C ASN A 190 -0.28 -19.04 3.34
N VAL A 191 -1.15 -18.44 4.17
CA VAL A 191 -0.74 -17.53 5.24
C VAL A 191 0.27 -18.15 6.22
N ARG A 192 0.20 -19.46 6.41
CA ARG A 192 1.13 -20.23 7.26
C ARG A 192 2.57 -20.21 6.76
N ASN A 193 2.80 -19.94 5.47
CA ASN A 193 4.13 -19.84 4.87
C ASN A 193 4.82 -18.52 5.21
N TYR A 194 4.10 -17.57 5.84
CA TYR A 194 4.58 -16.22 6.09
C TYR A 194 4.54 -15.84 7.58
N LEU A 195 4.49 -16.83 8.50
CA LEU A 195 4.36 -16.58 9.94
C LEU A 195 5.59 -15.91 10.55
N ASP A 196 6.77 -16.04 9.92
CA ASP A 196 7.99 -15.37 10.36
C ASP A 196 8.06 -13.89 9.96
N ALA A 197 7.08 -13.42 9.17
CA ALA A 197 6.95 -12.02 8.80
C ALA A 197 6.43 -11.19 9.98
N ASP A 198 6.91 -9.96 10.11
CA ASP A 198 6.51 -9.08 11.21
C ASP A 198 5.10 -8.49 11.00
N ALA A 199 4.66 -8.40 9.74
CA ALA A 199 3.27 -8.10 9.40
C ALA A 199 2.90 -8.57 7.99
N LEU A 200 1.59 -8.71 7.74
CA LEU A 200 1.02 -9.10 6.45
C LEU A 200 0.14 -7.98 5.90
N ILE A 201 0.39 -7.55 4.67
CA ILE A 201 -0.46 -6.56 3.97
C ILE A 201 -1.41 -7.31 3.05
N ILE A 202 -2.69 -7.33 3.40
CA ILE A 202 -3.72 -8.01 2.63
C ILE A 202 -4.49 -7.00 1.76
N GLY A 203 -4.44 -7.24 0.46
CA GLY A 203 -5.14 -6.45 -0.56
C GLY A 203 -6.31 -7.24 -1.17
N SER A 204 -6.09 -7.76 -2.38
CA SER A 204 -7.14 -8.34 -3.22
C SER A 204 -7.88 -9.53 -2.59
N TYR A 205 -7.24 -10.32 -1.71
CA TYR A 205 -7.90 -11.43 -1.01
C TYR A 205 -9.12 -10.99 -0.19
N PHE A 206 -9.11 -9.76 0.35
CA PHE A 206 -10.23 -9.18 1.10
C PHE A 206 -11.34 -8.61 0.21
N LYS A 207 -11.15 -8.56 -1.10
CA LYS A 207 -12.14 -8.02 -2.05
C LYS A 207 -13.01 -9.15 -2.60
N LYS A 208 -14.22 -8.81 -3.05
CA LYS A 208 -15.14 -9.79 -3.68
C LYS A 208 -14.43 -10.46 -4.86
N GLU A 209 -14.58 -11.79 -4.93
CA GLU A 209 -13.95 -12.64 -5.95
C GLU A 209 -12.41 -12.60 -5.97
N GLY A 210 -11.77 -12.01 -4.94
CA GLY A 210 -10.32 -11.84 -4.93
C GLY A 210 -9.80 -10.78 -5.91
N TYR A 211 -10.67 -9.93 -6.46
CA TYR A 211 -10.31 -8.91 -7.45
C TYR A 211 -10.21 -7.53 -6.80
N TRP A 212 -9.03 -6.89 -6.89
CA TRP A 212 -8.69 -5.67 -6.14
C TRP A 212 -9.65 -4.50 -6.37
N ALA A 213 -10.26 -4.42 -7.56
CA ALA A 213 -11.13 -3.33 -7.98
C ALA A 213 -12.57 -3.48 -7.47
N ASN A 214 -12.91 -4.64 -6.91
CA ASN A 214 -14.22 -4.88 -6.33
C ASN A 214 -14.28 -4.32 -4.90
N ALA A 215 -15.50 -4.18 -4.38
CA ALA A 215 -15.73 -3.83 -2.99
C ALA A 215 -15.14 -4.88 -2.02
N VAL A 216 -14.86 -4.46 -0.78
CA VAL A 216 -14.53 -5.39 0.30
C VAL A 216 -15.63 -6.43 0.50
N ASP A 217 -15.22 -7.64 0.86
CA ASP A 217 -16.09 -8.73 1.28
C ASP A 217 -15.89 -8.98 2.79
N PRO A 218 -16.80 -8.47 3.65
CA PRO A 218 -16.65 -8.57 5.11
C PRO A 218 -16.50 -10.01 5.61
N ASP A 219 -17.16 -10.98 4.96
CA ASP A 219 -17.08 -12.38 5.36
C ASP A 219 -15.68 -12.96 5.09
N ARG A 220 -15.04 -12.55 3.99
CA ARG A 220 -13.65 -12.94 3.69
C ARG A 220 -12.67 -12.36 4.69
N VAL A 221 -12.85 -11.08 5.07
CA VAL A 221 -12.02 -10.44 6.10
C VAL A 221 -12.19 -11.16 7.43
N LYS A 222 -13.44 -11.36 7.87
CA LYS A 222 -13.74 -12.02 9.14
C LYS A 222 -13.17 -13.44 9.21
N LYS A 223 -13.40 -14.26 8.18
CA LYS A 223 -12.83 -15.63 8.12
C LYS A 223 -11.32 -15.64 8.19
N PHE A 224 -10.66 -14.70 7.52
CA PHE A 224 -9.20 -14.58 7.57
C PHE A 224 -8.72 -14.17 8.97
N MET A 225 -9.35 -13.15 9.58
CA MET A 225 -8.96 -12.69 10.91
C MET A 225 -9.25 -13.71 12.01
N GLU A 226 -10.33 -14.48 11.90
CA GLU A 226 -10.59 -15.64 12.79
C GLU A 226 -9.50 -16.71 12.68
N HIS A 227 -9.00 -16.96 11.47
CA HIS A 227 -7.88 -17.88 11.27
C HIS A 227 -6.58 -17.33 11.84
N ILE A 228 -6.28 -16.04 11.61
CA ILE A 228 -5.12 -15.36 12.19
C ILE A 228 -5.16 -15.38 13.71
N SER A 229 -6.32 -15.12 14.34
CA SER A 229 -6.46 -15.16 15.79
C SER A 229 -6.04 -16.52 16.36
N LYS A 230 -6.44 -17.62 15.72
CA LYS A 230 -6.06 -18.98 16.12
C LYS A 230 -4.58 -19.31 15.91
N LEU A 231 -3.90 -18.60 15.02
CA LEU A 231 -2.45 -18.75 14.79
C LEU A 231 -1.61 -17.91 15.75
N ARG A 232 -2.23 -16.95 16.44
CA ARG A 232 -1.59 -16.07 17.43
C ARG A 232 -1.68 -16.61 18.87
N GLU A 233 -2.62 -17.52 19.12
CA GLU A 233 -2.74 -18.30 20.37
C GLU A 233 -1.63 -19.34 20.49
#